data_AF-A0A920VPV0-F1
#
_entry.id   AF-A0A920VPV0-F1
#
_cell.length_a   1.000
_cell.length_b   1.000
_cell.length_c   1.000
_cell.angle_alpha   90.00
_cell.angle_beta   90.00
_cell.angle_gamma   90.00
#
_symmetry.space_group_name_H-M   'P 1'
#
loop_
_entity.id
_entity.type
_entity.pdbx_description
1 polymer ?
#
loop_
_entity_poly.entity_id
_entity_poly.type
_entity_poly.pdbx_seq_one_letter_code
_entity_poly.pdbx_strand_id
1 'polypeptide(L)' 'MPIINAAAMDMIDKGSEGSGTALMFTGGAVIGSLTPIAAGFINQSNGFQGVVIFAGIIAAAGAILSLVLPMKAQAKA' A
#
# COMPACT_ATOMS: atom_id res chain seq x y z
N MET A 1 0.52 2.40 -16.51
CA MET A 1 0.00 1.93 -15.20
C MET A 1 0.99 2.35 -14.12
N PRO A 2 0.55 2.72 -12.91
CA PRO A 2 1.47 2.94 -11.80
C PRO A 2 2.33 1.70 -11.55
N ILE A 3 3.60 1.88 -11.14
CA ILE A 3 4.56 0.78 -10.95
C ILE A 3 4.03 -0.28 -9.96
N ILE A 4 3.37 0.14 -8.87
CA ILE A 4 2.74 -0.77 -7.91
C ILE A 4 1.70 -1.68 -8.57
N ASN A 5 0.88 -1.13 -9.46
CA ASN A 5 -0.14 -1.91 -10.15
C ASN A 5 0.48 -2.90 -11.14
N ALA A 6 1.53 -2.49 -11.85
CA ALA A 6 2.25 -3.38 -12.77
C ALA A 6 2.89 -4.56 -12.00
N ALA A 7 3.63 -4.26 -10.93
CA ALA A 7 4.28 -5.27 -10.08
C ALA A 7 3.27 -6.25 -9.44
N ALA A 8 2.07 -5.77 -9.12
CA ALA A 8 1.01 -6.63 -8.61
C ALA A 8 0.42 -7.55 -9.69
N MET A 9 0.22 -7.05 -10.90
CA MET A 9 -0.29 -7.86 -12.01
C MET A 9 0.70 -8.98 -12.38
N ASP A 10 2.00 -8.72 -12.32
CA ASP A 10 3.04 -9.74 -12.56
C ASP A 10 2.98 -10.92 -11.56
N MET A 11 2.37 -10.68 -10.39
CA MET A 11 2.24 -11.64 -9.29
C MET A 11 0.93 -12.44 -9.29
N ILE A 12 -0.02 -12.08 -10.16
CA ILE A 12 -1.37 -12.64 -10.16
C ILE A 12 -1.52 -13.65 -11.28
N ASP A 13 -2.22 -14.75 -10.99
CA ASP A 13 -2.46 -15.80 -11.97
C ASP A 13 -3.32 -15.28 -13.14
N LYS A 14 -2.96 -15.72 -14.36
CA LYS A 14 -3.70 -15.36 -15.58
C LYS A 14 -5.18 -15.71 -15.43
N GLY A 15 -6.04 -14.76 -15.78
CA GLY A 15 -7.49 -14.88 -15.60
C GLY A 15 -8.04 -14.36 -14.27
N SER A 16 -7.17 -13.99 -13.31
CA SER A 16 -7.55 -13.34 -12.04
C SER A 16 -7.15 -11.85 -11.95
N GLU A 17 -6.65 -11.29 -13.05
CA GLU A 17 -6.15 -9.90 -13.16
C GLU A 17 -7.19 -8.85 -12.71
N GLY A 18 -8.47 -9.08 -13.05
CA GLY A 18 -9.58 -8.20 -12.63
C GLY A 18 -9.80 -8.20 -11.12
N SER A 19 -9.79 -9.38 -10.49
CA SER A 19 -9.91 -9.54 -9.03
C SER A 19 -8.69 -8.94 -8.31
N GLY A 20 -7.51 -9.13 -8.88
CA GLY A 20 -6.27 -8.51 -8.43
C GLY A 20 -6.31 -7.00 -8.41
N THR A 21 -6.76 -6.41 -9.53
CA THR A 21 -6.93 -4.97 -9.67
C THR A 21 -7.98 -4.46 -8.68
N ALA A 22 -9.12 -5.13 -8.56
CA ALA A 22 -10.17 -4.77 -7.60
C ALA A 22 -9.64 -4.75 -6.16
N LEU A 23 -8.88 -5.77 -5.74
CA LEU A 23 -8.29 -5.82 -4.39
C LEU A 23 -7.30 -4.67 -4.14
N MET A 24 -6.45 -4.32 -5.12
CA MET A 24 -5.54 -3.19 -5.00
C MET A 24 -6.29 -1.86 -4.81
N PHE A 25 -7.34 -1.63 -5.60
CA PHE A 25 -8.16 -0.42 -5.48
C PHE A 25 -8.95 -0.38 -4.18
N THR A 26 -9.56 -1.50 -3.76
CA THR A 26 -10.28 -1.58 -2.49
C THR A 26 -9.35 -1.35 -1.31
N GLY A 27 -8.17 -1.97 -1.30
CA GLY A 27 -7.16 -1.74 -0.25
C GLY A 27 -6.73 -0.28 -0.19
N GLY A 28 -6.39 0.31 -1.33
CA GLY A 28 -6.04 1.72 -1.43
C GLY A 28 -7.16 2.66 -1.00
N ALA A 29 -8.41 2.36 -1.34
CA ALA A 29 -9.57 3.17 -0.97
C ALA A 29 -9.88 3.10 0.52
N VAL A 30 -9.78 1.92 1.14
CA VAL A 30 -9.98 1.74 2.58
C VAL A 30 -8.90 2.50 3.35
N ILE A 31 -7.63 2.29 3.00
CA ILE A 31 -6.54 2.99 3.69
C ILE A 31 -6.60 4.51 3.43
N GLY A 32 -6.83 4.92 2.18
CA GLY A 32 -6.90 6.34 1.80
C GLY A 32 -8.06 7.10 2.43
N SER A 33 -9.19 6.44 2.72
CA SER A 33 -10.34 7.06 3.39
C SER A 33 -10.20 7.11 4.91
N LEU A 34 -9.57 6.10 5.53
CA LEU A 34 -9.39 6.03 6.99
C LEU A 34 -8.18 6.83 7.48
N THR A 35 -7.12 6.93 6.68
CA THR A 35 -5.88 7.61 7.06
C THR A 35 -6.09 9.07 7.46
N PRO A 36 -6.90 9.89 6.75
CA PRO A 36 -7.17 11.28 7.16
C PRO A 36 -7.87 11.39 8.51
N ILE A 37 -8.72 10.43 8.86
CA ILE A 37 -9.42 10.41 10.16
C ILE A 37 -8.41 10.20 11.28
N ALA A 38 -7.54 9.19 11.14
CA ALA A 38 -6.47 8.93 12.10
C ALA A 38 -5.49 10.11 12.20
N ALA A 39 -5.07 10.67 11.05
CA ALA A 39 -4.22 11.85 11.01
C ALA A 39 -4.86 13.07 11.67
N GLY A 40 -6.19 13.26 11.52
CA GLY A 40 -6.94 14.32 12.18
C GLY A 40 -6.88 14.23 13.71
N PHE A 41 -7.10 13.03 14.27
CA PHE A 41 -6.97 12.80 15.71
C PHE A 41 -5.55 13.07 16.23
N ILE A 42 -4.53 12.58 15.51
CA ILE A 42 -3.12 12.79 15.87
C ILE A 42 -2.77 14.28 15.80
N ASN A 43 -3.26 15.00 14.80
CA ASN A 43 -3.02 16.43 14.66
C ASN A 43 -3.61 17.22 15.84
N GLN A 44 -4.76 16.80 16.37
CA GLN A 44 -5.38 17.47 17.50
C GLN A 44 -4.59 17.29 18.81
N SER A 45 -4.01 16.11 19.05
CA SER A 45 -3.27 15.82 20.28
C SER A 45 -1.78 16.14 20.23
N ASN A 46 -1.14 15.99 19.06
CA ASN A 46 0.32 16.08 18.89
C ASN A 46 0.74 17.13 17.84
N GLY A 47 -0.21 17.84 17.25
CA GLY A 47 0.05 18.80 16.17
C GLY A 47 0.49 18.13 14.87
N PHE A 48 0.85 18.96 13.89
CA PHE A 48 1.22 18.49 12.56
C PHE A 48 2.47 17.60 12.57
N GLN A 49 3.41 17.84 13.48
CA GLN A 49 4.60 16.99 13.64
C GLN A 49 4.21 15.53 13.95
N GLY A 50 3.16 15.30 14.73
CA GLY A 50 2.63 13.96 14.98
C GLY A 50 2.16 13.28 13.70
N VAL A 51 1.50 14.01 12.81
CA VAL A 51 1.06 13.51 11.50
C VAL A 51 2.25 13.16 10.60
N VAL A 52 3.30 13.97 10.61
CA VAL A 52 4.52 13.70 9.84
C VAL A 52 5.20 12.41 10.32
N ILE A 53 5.31 12.23 11.64
CA ILE A 53 5.86 10.99 12.22
C ILE A 53 4.99 9.79 11.85
N PHE A 54 3.67 9.91 11.96
CA PHE A 54 2.73 8.86 11.58
C PHE A 54 2.87 8.45 10.11
N ALA A 55 2.91 9.41 9.20
CA ALA A 55 3.14 9.16 7.78
C ALA A 55 4.52 8.50 7.53
N GLY A 56 5.55 8.96 8.23
CA GLY A 56 6.89 8.40 8.19
C GLY A 56 6.94 6.93 8.61
N ILE A 57 6.22 6.56 9.68
CA ILE A 57 6.11 5.17 10.15
C ILE A 57 5.42 4.29 9.11
N ILE A 58 4.32 4.74 8.51
CA ILE A 58 3.63 3.99 7.45
C ILE A 58 4.54 3.78 6.24
N ALA A 59 5.24 4.83 5.80
CA ALA A 59 6.18 4.75 4.69
C ALA A 59 7.35 3.79 5.00
N ALA A 60 7.92 3.88 6.20
CA ALA A 60 8.99 3.00 6.64
C ALA A 60 8.54 1.55 6.72
N ALA A 61 7.33 1.29 7.24
CA ALA A 61 6.74 -0.05 7.26
C ALA A 61 6.56 -0.60 5.84
N GLY A 62 6.03 0.19 4.91
CA GLY A 62 5.90 -0.19 3.50
C GLY A 62 7.24 -0.50 2.84
N ALA A 63 8.27 0.31 3.11
CA ALA A 63 9.62 0.08 2.62
C ALA A 63 10.22 -1.22 3.18
N ILE A 64 10.11 -1.46 4.49
CA ILE A 64 10.59 -2.70 5.12
C ILE A 64 9.86 -3.91 4.53
N LEU A 65 8.53 -3.84 4.41
CA LEU A 65 7.73 -4.91 3.80
C LEU A 65 8.17 -5.19 2.37
N SER A 66 8.49 -4.17 1.58
CA SER A 66 8.98 -4.36 0.21
C SER A 66 10.32 -5.09 0.12
N LEU A 67 11.13 -5.05 1.18
CA LEU A 67 12.41 -5.76 1.25
C LEU A 67 12.28 -7.22 1.68
N VAL A 68 11.28 -7.53 2.52
CA VAL A 68 11.13 -8.87 3.12
C VAL A 68 10.07 -9.74 2.44
N LEU A 69 9.08 -9.14 1.78
CA LEU A 69 8.01 -9.88 1.14
C LEU A 69 8.52 -10.55 -0.15
N PRO A 70 8.37 -11.88 -0.27
CA PRO A 70 8.84 -12.60 -1.45
C PRO A 70 7.99 -12.24 -2.67
N MET A 71 8.65 -11.73 -3.71
CA MET A 71 8.07 -11.63 -5.04
C MET A 71 8.35 -12.94 -5.78
N LYS A 72 7.32 -13.60 -6.30
CA LYS A 72 7.50 -14.76 -7.20
C LYS A 72 8.18 -14.24 -8.46
N ALA A 73 9.43 -14.66 -8.67
CA ALA A 73 10.04 -14.54 -9.98
C ALA A 73 9.23 -15.42 -10.95
N GLN A 74 8.59 -14.83 -11.96
CA GLN A 74 8.01 -15.61 -13.03
C GLN A 74 9.12 -16.42 -13.70
N ALA A 75 9.06 -17.74 -13.59
CA ALA A 75 9.89 -18.61 -14.41
C ALA A 75 9.54 -18.31 -15.87
N LYS A 76 10.48 -17.74 -16.62
CA LYS A 76 10.36 -17.63 -18.07
C LYS A 76 10.15 -19.04 -18.63
N ALA A 77 8.96 -19.30 -19.13
CA ALA A 77 8.72 -20.39 -20.07
C ALA A 77 9.27 -19.99 -21.45
#